data_AF-A0A523RL95-F1
#
_entry.id   AF-A0A523RL95-F1
#
_cell.length_a   1.000
_cell.length_b   1.000
_cell.length_c   1.000
_cell.angle_alpha   90.00
_cell.angle_beta   90.00
_cell.angle_gamma   90.00
#
_symmetry.space_group_name_H-M   'P 1'
#
loop_
_entity.id
_entity.type
_entity.pdbx_description
1 polymer ?
#
loop_
_entity_poly.entity_id
_entity_poly.type
_entity_poly.pdbx_seq_one_letter_code
_entity_poly.pdbx_strand_id
1 'polypeptide(L)'
;MKGIQAEIYLLVIVIIWGSTFAIIKGVLDQIPTFTFLAYRFLLAALILYLIFWKRIKENIDKTTLKKGSLIGIFLFMGYAFQTVGLKYTTATKTGFITGLSVVLVPIISHFFIKEKINRNSVIGVILAFIGLWFLNYGSGFSFNLGDFLVLLCAVSFA
;
A
#
# COMPACT_ATOMS: atom_id res chain seq x y z
N MET A 1 18.73 -4.73 -18.39
CA MET A 1 17.83 -5.87 -18.09
C MET A 1 16.94 -6.08 -19.29
N LYS A 2 16.83 -7.30 -19.84
CA LYS A 2 15.94 -7.58 -20.97
C LYS A 2 14.49 -7.41 -20.47
N GLY A 3 13.58 -6.81 -21.27
CA GLY A 3 12.21 -6.47 -20.84
C GLY A 3 11.48 -7.61 -20.14
N ILE A 4 11.61 -8.83 -20.66
CA ILE A 4 11.04 -10.07 -20.11
C ILE A 4 11.48 -10.34 -18.66
N GLN A 5 12.72 -10.04 -18.27
CA GLN A 5 13.17 -10.26 -16.89
C GLN A 5 12.46 -9.32 -15.92
N ALA A 6 12.24 -8.05 -16.31
CA ALA A 6 11.51 -7.10 -15.48
C ALA A 6 10.04 -7.51 -15.31
N GLU A 7 9.41 -8.00 -16.38
CA GLU A 7 8.03 -8.50 -16.35
C GLU A 7 7.88 -9.70 -15.39
N ILE A 8 8.81 -10.66 -15.43
CA ILE A 8 8.80 -11.81 -14.50
C ILE A 8 8.94 -11.34 -13.06
N TYR A 9 9.86 -10.40 -12.77
CA TYR A 9 10.00 -9.86 -11.41
C TYR A 9 8.73 -9.15 -10.95
N LEU A 10 8.09 -8.36 -11.82
CA LEU A 10 6.82 -7.70 -11.49
C LEU A 10 5.72 -8.71 -11.20
N LEU A 11 5.62 -9.78 -11.99
CA LEU A 11 4.62 -10.83 -11.78
C LEU A 11 4.83 -11.52 -10.42
N VAL A 12 6.07 -11.86 -10.07
CA VAL A 12 6.41 -12.44 -8.76
C VAL A 12 6.04 -11.49 -7.62
N ILE A 13 6.34 -10.20 -7.75
CA ILE A 13 5.99 -9.18 -6.74
C ILE A 13 4.47 -9.14 -6.56
N VAL A 14 3.69 -9.12 -7.64
CA VAL A 14 2.22 -9.08 -7.57
C VAL A 14 1.66 -10.32 -6.89
N ILE A 15 2.19 -11.51 -7.15
CA ILE A 15 1.77 -12.75 -6.48
C ILE A 15 2.05 -12.67 -4.97
N ILE A 16 3.27 -12.27 -4.60
CA ILE A 16 3.67 -12.16 -3.19
C ILE A 16 2.78 -11.13 -2.47
N TRP A 17 2.54 -9.98 -3.10
CA TRP A 17 1.78 -8.91 -2.50
C TRP A 17 0.28 -9.24 -2.38
N GLY A 18 -0.31 -9.81 -3.43
CA GLY A 18 -1.73 -10.20 -3.43
C GLY A 18 -2.03 -11.31 -2.42
N SER A 19 -1.17 -12.32 -2.32
CA SER A 19 -1.33 -13.43 -1.36
C SER A 19 -1.17 -12.97 0.11
N THR A 20 -0.38 -11.92 0.35
CA THR A 20 -0.13 -11.38 1.68
C THR A 20 -1.43 -10.96 2.40
N PHE A 21 -2.43 -10.43 1.69
CA PHE A 21 -3.70 -10.03 2.31
C PHE A 21 -4.47 -11.21 2.94
N ALA A 22 -4.51 -12.34 2.24
CA ALA A 22 -5.16 -13.55 2.76
C ALA A 22 -4.40 -14.12 3.97
N ILE A 23 -3.07 -14.14 3.91
CA ILE A 23 -2.21 -14.63 4.99
C ILE A 23 -2.33 -13.73 6.22
N ILE A 24 -2.16 -12.41 6.06
CA ILE A 24 -2.24 -11.46 7.18
C ILE A 24 -3.60 -11.54 7.85
N LYS A 25 -4.69 -11.69 7.08
CA LYS A 25 -6.03 -11.79 7.66
C LYS A 25 -6.13 -12.94 8.67
N GLY A 26 -5.57 -14.12 8.36
CA GLY A 26 -5.53 -15.24 9.32
C GLY A 26 -4.57 -15.06 10.50
N VAL A 27 -3.53 -14.23 10.34
CA VAL A 27 -2.59 -13.88 11.44
C VAL A 27 -3.21 -12.88 12.41
N LEU A 28 -4.05 -11.96 11.91
CA LEU A 28 -4.67 -10.90 12.71
C LEU A 28 -5.70 -11.41 13.72
N ASP A 29 -6.13 -12.66 13.60
CA ASP A 29 -6.96 -13.37 14.59
C ASP A 29 -6.15 -13.81 15.81
N GLN A 30 -4.82 -13.93 15.68
CA GLN A 30 -3.93 -14.45 16.72
C GLN A 30 -3.04 -13.35 17.34
N ILE A 31 -2.70 -12.31 16.57
CA ILE A 31 -1.74 -11.28 16.97
C ILE A 31 -2.37 -9.88 16.83
N PRO A 32 -2.18 -8.98 17.81
CA PRO A 32 -2.59 -7.59 17.69
C PRO A 32 -1.96 -6.90 16.48
N THR A 33 -2.73 -6.02 15.83
CA THR A 33 -2.36 -5.38 14.56
C THR A 33 -1.02 -4.64 14.63
N PHE A 34 -0.84 -3.80 15.65
CA PHE A 34 0.37 -3.00 15.79
C PHE A 34 1.58 -3.83 16.21
N THR A 35 1.36 -4.92 16.95
CA THR A 35 2.42 -5.89 17.28
C THR A 35 2.93 -6.58 16.01
N PHE A 36 2.02 -7.04 15.14
CA PHE A 36 2.38 -7.62 13.85
C PHE A 36 3.17 -6.63 12.98
N LEU A 37 2.71 -5.38 12.88
CA LEU A 37 3.41 -4.34 12.13
C LEU A 37 4.79 -4.02 12.72
N ALA A 38 4.91 -3.93 14.05
CA ALA A 38 6.18 -3.69 14.71
C ALA A 38 7.20 -4.77 14.37
N TYR A 39 6.84 -6.06 14.49
CA TYR A 39 7.73 -7.15 14.12
C TYR A 39 8.09 -7.12 12.63
N ARG A 40 7.10 -6.92 11.74
CA ARG A 40 7.31 -6.85 10.29
C ARG A 40 8.32 -5.76 9.92
N PHE A 41 8.15 -4.55 10.42
CA PHE A 41 9.02 -3.42 10.09
C PHE A 41 10.36 -3.47 10.82
N LEU A 42 10.42 -4.01 12.03
CA LEU A 42 11.67 -4.21 12.75
C LEU A 42 12.56 -5.23 12.02
N LEU A 43 11.99 -6.37 11.60
CA LEU A 43 12.72 -7.37 10.82
C LEU A 43 13.18 -6.81 9.47
N ALA A 44 12.31 -6.09 8.76
CA ALA A 44 12.68 -5.44 7.50
C ALA A 44 13.82 -4.42 7.69
N ALA A 45 13.74 -3.59 8.73
CA ALA A 45 14.77 -2.60 9.05
C ALA A 45 16.11 -3.25 9.40
N LEU A 46 16.11 -4.30 10.23
CA LEU A 46 17.32 -5.04 10.61
C LEU A 46 17.97 -5.71 9.40
N ILE A 47 17.19 -6.40 8.56
CA ILE A 47 17.70 -7.06 7.36
C ILE A 47 18.30 -6.04 6.39
N LEU A 48 17.59 -4.94 6.11
CA LEU A 48 18.09 -3.88 5.23
C LEU A 48 19.34 -3.21 5.82
N TYR A 49 19.37 -2.98 7.13
CA TYR A 49 20.54 -2.44 7.80
C TYR A 49 21.74 -3.38 7.64
N LEU A 50 21.59 -4.67 7.89
CA LEU A 50 22.69 -5.65 7.77
C LEU A 50 23.23 -5.76 6.34
N ILE A 51 22.34 -5.80 5.34
CA ILE A 51 22.74 -5.92 3.92
C ILE A 51 23.46 -4.65 3.45
N PHE A 52 22.96 -3.47 3.83
CA PHE A 52 23.43 -2.18 3.31
C PHE A 52 24.22 -1.34 4.32
N TRP A 53 24.73 -1.94 5.40
CA TRP A 53 25.32 -1.22 6.54
C TRP A 53 26.43 -0.23 6.15
N LYS A 54 27.33 -0.62 5.23
CA LYS A 54 28.40 0.25 4.72
C LYS A 54 27.84 1.49 4.02
N ARG A 55 26.90 1.27 3.10
CA ARG A 55 26.27 2.34 2.32
C ARG A 55 25.47 3.29 3.21
N ILE A 56 24.77 2.75 4.20
CA ILE A 56 24.02 3.53 5.20
C ILE A 56 24.97 4.43 6.00
N LYS A 57 26.10 3.87 6.48
CA LYS A 57 27.07 4.63 7.28
C LYS A 57 27.73 5.76 6.49
N GLU A 58 27.99 5.55 5.21
CA GLU A 58 28.66 6.52 4.33
C GLU A 58 27.73 7.61 3.80
N ASN A 59 26.42 7.34 3.64
CA ASN A 59 25.50 8.22 2.91
C ASN A 59 24.35 8.79 3.77
N ILE A 60 24.21 8.41 5.04
CA ILE A 60 23.20 9.03 5.92
C ILE A 60 23.66 10.43 6.31
N ASP A 61 22.85 11.41 5.92
CA ASP A 61 22.91 12.79 6.41
C ASP A 61 21.58 13.19 7.07
N LYS A 62 21.55 14.35 7.74
CA LYS A 62 20.33 14.85 8.40
C LYS A 62 19.19 15.07 7.42
N THR A 63 19.49 15.41 6.16
CA THR A 63 18.47 15.62 5.11
C THR A 63 17.83 14.31 4.71
N THR A 64 18.63 13.27 4.46
CA THR A 64 18.17 11.92 4.19
C THR A 64 17.31 11.40 5.33
N LEU A 65 17.74 11.61 6.58
CA LEU A 65 16.95 11.18 7.74
C LEU A 65 15.61 11.93 7.83
N LYS A 66 15.59 13.25 7.62
CA LYS A 66 14.34 14.04 7.66
C LYS A 66 13.36 13.61 6.56
N LYS A 67 13.83 13.47 5.32
CA LYS A 67 13.01 13.03 4.18
C LYS A 67 12.56 11.57 4.35
N GLY A 68 13.46 10.71 4.79
CA GLY A 68 13.16 9.30 5.08
C GLY A 68 12.12 9.14 6.18
N SER A 69 12.22 9.91 7.26
CA SER A 69 11.20 9.92 8.33
C SER A 69 9.84 10.40 7.83
N LEU A 70 9.80 11.43 6.97
CA LEU A 70 8.55 11.90 6.39
C LEU A 70 7.87 10.80 5.56
N ILE A 71 8.63 10.15 4.65
CA ILE A 71 8.13 9.02 3.86
C ILE A 71 7.73 7.85 4.78
N GLY A 72 8.51 7.59 5.83
CA GLY A 72 8.24 6.55 6.81
C GLY A 72 6.94 6.76 7.58
N ILE A 73 6.57 8.01 7.89
CA ILE A 73 5.29 8.35 8.53
C ILE A 73 4.11 8.00 7.62
N PHE A 74 4.16 8.41 6.35
CA PHE A 74 3.10 8.07 5.38
C PHE A 74 3.03 6.57 5.14
N LEU A 75 4.18 5.89 5.05
CA LEU A 75 4.25 4.45 4.93
C LEU A 75 3.61 3.76 6.15
N PHE A 76 3.94 4.21 7.37
CA PHE A 76 3.34 3.70 8.59
C PHE A 76 1.83 3.91 8.62
N MET A 77 1.34 5.11 8.29
CA MET A 77 -0.09 5.39 8.18
C MET A 77 -0.77 4.47 7.18
N GLY A 78 -0.19 4.31 6.00
CA GLY A 78 -0.70 3.40 4.96
C GLY A 78 -0.83 1.97 5.46
N TYR A 79 0.23 1.40 6.03
CA TYR A 79 0.19 0.04 6.57
C TYR A 79 -0.69 -0.11 7.81
N ALA A 80 -0.76 0.90 8.68
CA ALA A 80 -1.63 0.90 9.85
C ALA A 80 -3.10 0.86 9.42
N PHE A 81 -3.52 1.79 8.56
CA PHE A 81 -4.89 1.82 8.06
C PHE A 81 -5.24 0.57 7.24
N GLN A 82 -4.31 0.07 6.42
CA GLN A 82 -4.51 -1.16 5.67
C GLN A 82 -4.75 -2.36 6.59
N THR A 83 -3.88 -2.55 7.57
CA THR A 83 -3.90 -3.76 8.42
C THR A 83 -5.04 -3.70 9.43
N VAL A 84 -5.39 -2.52 9.94
CA VAL A 84 -6.59 -2.35 10.76
C VAL A 84 -7.85 -2.53 9.90
N GLY A 85 -7.89 -1.93 8.71
CA GLY A 85 -9.02 -2.07 7.79
C GLY A 85 -9.28 -3.52 7.36
N LEU A 86 -8.22 -4.29 7.14
CA LEU A 86 -8.27 -5.72 6.81
C LEU A 86 -8.98 -6.58 7.89
N LYS A 87 -9.01 -6.14 9.15
CA LYS A 87 -9.80 -6.82 10.21
C LYS A 87 -11.30 -6.73 9.98
N TYR A 88 -11.76 -5.63 9.39
CA TYR A 88 -13.18 -5.32 9.22
C TYR A 88 -13.69 -5.56 7.80
N THR A 89 -12.81 -5.75 6.82
CA THR A 89 -13.17 -6.01 5.42
C THR A 89 -12.55 -7.30 4.88
N THR A 90 -12.79 -7.65 3.62
CA THR A 90 -12.25 -8.87 2.99
C THR A 90 -10.89 -8.61 2.35
N ALA A 91 -10.04 -9.64 2.26
CA ALA A 91 -8.74 -9.54 1.59
C ALA A 91 -8.89 -9.04 0.14
N THR A 92 -9.94 -9.49 -0.56
CA THR A 92 -10.27 -9.05 -1.92
C THR A 92 -10.60 -7.56 -1.98
N LYS A 93 -11.48 -7.06 -1.08
CA LYS A 93 -11.79 -5.62 -1.00
C LYS A 93 -10.56 -4.81 -0.62
N THR A 94 -9.77 -5.26 0.36
CA THR A 94 -8.54 -4.59 0.77
C THR A 94 -7.57 -4.43 -0.39
N GLY A 95 -7.25 -5.53 -1.09
CA GLY A 95 -6.32 -5.50 -2.22
C GLY A 95 -6.79 -4.58 -3.34
N PHE A 96 -8.09 -4.62 -3.66
CA PHE A 96 -8.67 -3.75 -4.67
C PHE A 96 -8.62 -2.26 -4.27
N ILE A 97 -9.09 -1.92 -3.06
CA ILE A 97 -9.13 -0.53 -2.58
C ILE A 97 -7.70 0.03 -2.44
N THR A 98 -6.74 -0.76 -1.93
CA THR A 98 -5.35 -0.31 -1.89
C THR A 98 -4.80 -0.05 -3.30
N GLY A 99 -5.16 -0.86 -4.30
CA GLY A 99 -4.77 -0.67 -5.70
C GLY A 99 -5.25 0.65 -6.31
N LEU A 100 -6.26 1.31 -5.71
CA LEU A 100 -6.69 2.65 -6.10
C LEU A 100 -5.60 3.70 -5.96
N SER A 101 -4.53 3.43 -5.17
CA SER A 101 -3.37 4.32 -5.06
C SER A 101 -2.80 4.68 -6.44
N VAL A 102 -2.78 3.75 -7.40
CA VAL A 102 -2.28 3.98 -8.78
C VAL A 102 -3.04 5.11 -9.47
N VAL A 103 -4.33 5.26 -9.16
CA VAL A 103 -5.18 6.31 -9.71
C VAL A 103 -5.09 7.59 -8.87
N LEU A 104 -4.91 7.46 -7.55
CA LEU A 104 -4.76 8.60 -6.65
C LEU A 104 -3.43 9.34 -6.85
N VAL A 105 -2.34 8.62 -7.12
CA VAL A 105 -0.99 9.20 -7.34
C VAL A 105 -1.01 10.36 -8.34
N PRO A 106 -1.50 10.21 -9.59
CA PRO A 106 -1.54 11.31 -10.55
C PRO A 106 -2.49 12.44 -10.13
N ILE A 107 -3.54 12.16 -9.37
CA ILE A 107 -4.48 13.18 -8.87
C ILE A 107 -3.81 14.02 -7.78
N ILE A 108 -3.21 13.37 -6.78
CA ILE A 108 -2.47 14.04 -5.71
C ILE A 108 -1.28 14.80 -6.30
N SER A 109 -0.56 14.20 -7.26
CA SER A 109 0.55 14.87 -7.97
C SER A 109 0.09 16.12 -8.71
N HIS A 110 -1.13 16.14 -9.28
CA HIS A 110 -1.70 17.37 -9.85
C HIS A 110 -1.88 18.45 -8.79
N PHE A 111 -2.38 18.12 -7.60
CA PHE A 111 -2.60 19.12 -6.55
C PHE A 111 -1.30 19.62 -5.89
N PHE A 112 -0.34 18.74 -5.62
CA PHE A 112 0.89 19.08 -4.91
C PHE A 112 2.04 19.51 -5.82
N ILE A 113 2.16 18.90 -7.00
CA ILE A 113 3.27 19.07 -7.94
C ILE A 113 2.81 19.88 -9.18
N LYS A 114 1.51 20.16 -9.34
CA LYS A 114 0.91 20.89 -10.47
C LYS A 114 1.09 20.19 -11.83
N GLU A 115 1.31 18.88 -11.84
CA GLU A 115 1.36 18.08 -13.06
C GLU A 115 -0.02 17.98 -13.71
N LYS A 116 -0.14 18.03 -15.04
CA LYS A 116 -1.46 17.96 -15.71
C LYS A 116 -2.12 16.59 -15.50
N ILE A 117 -3.39 16.58 -15.11
CA ILE A 117 -4.18 15.35 -15.02
C ILE A 117 -4.27 14.72 -16.41
N ASN A 118 -3.75 13.49 -16.53
CA ASN A 118 -3.87 12.71 -17.75
C ASN A 118 -5.30 12.15 -17.87
N ARG A 119 -5.88 12.19 -19.09
CA ARG A 119 -7.20 11.61 -19.39
C ARG A 119 -7.29 10.14 -18.98
N ASN A 120 -6.17 9.41 -19.08
CA ASN A 120 -6.07 8.01 -18.64
C ASN A 120 -6.31 7.85 -17.14
N SER A 121 -5.88 8.79 -16.30
CA SER A 121 -6.09 8.75 -14.86
C SER A 121 -7.58 8.89 -14.52
N VAL A 122 -8.29 9.80 -15.19
CA VAL A 122 -9.74 10.01 -15.00
C VAL A 122 -10.53 8.75 -15.39
N ILE A 123 -10.19 8.13 -16.52
CA ILE A 123 -10.81 6.87 -16.94
C ILE A 123 -10.52 5.76 -15.91
N GLY A 124 -9.28 5.71 -15.39
CA GLY A 124 -8.88 4.80 -14.31
C GLY A 124 -9.74 4.94 -13.05
N VAL A 125 -10.03 6.19 -12.61
CA VAL A 125 -10.93 6.44 -11.46
C VAL A 125 -12.29 5.83 -11.68
N ILE A 126 -12.89 6.11 -12.84
CA ILE A 126 -14.25 5.67 -13.17
C ILE A 126 -14.31 4.14 -13.21
N LEU A 127 -13.36 3.51 -13.91
CA LEU A 127 -13.28 2.05 -13.99
C LEU A 127 -13.06 1.40 -12.62
N ALA A 128 -12.22 2.01 -11.78
CA ALA A 128 -11.96 1.47 -10.46
C ALA A 128 -13.17 1.62 -9.51
N PHE A 129 -13.94 2.69 -9.63
CA PHE A 129 -15.22 2.85 -8.93
C PHE A 129 -16.24 1.79 -9.35
N ILE A 130 -16.36 1.52 -10.66
CA ILE A 130 -17.22 0.46 -11.19
C ILE A 130 -16.76 -0.92 -10.71
N GLY A 131 -15.44 -1.17 -10.70
CA GLY A 131 -14.88 -2.42 -10.16
C GLY A 131 -15.20 -2.61 -8.68
N LEU A 132 -15.09 -1.55 -7.87
CA LEU A 132 -15.46 -1.60 -6.45
C LEU A 132 -16.95 -1.90 -6.27
N TRP A 133 -17.80 -1.32 -7.13
CA TRP A 133 -19.23 -1.60 -7.14
C TRP A 133 -19.50 -3.08 -7.41
N PHE A 134 -18.90 -3.67 -8.45
CA PHE A 134 -19.08 -5.08 -8.76
C PHE A 134 -18.62 -6.01 -7.64
N LEU A 135 -17.52 -5.67 -6.96
CA LEU A 135 -17.05 -6.43 -5.79
C LEU A 135 -18.01 -6.38 -4.59
N ASN A 136 -18.93 -5.42 -4.56
CA ASN A 136 -19.96 -5.26 -3.52
C ASN A 136 -21.36 -5.70 -4.00
N TYR A 137 -21.50 -6.12 -5.26
CA TYR A 137 -22.77 -6.48 -5.87
C TYR A 137 -23.22 -7.87 -5.39
N GLY A 138 -23.94 -7.90 -4.25
CA GLY A 138 -24.51 -9.12 -3.68
C GLY A 138 -24.51 -9.17 -2.15
N SER A 139 -23.63 -8.41 -1.49
CA SER A 139 -23.54 -8.36 -0.01
C SER A 139 -24.38 -7.25 0.62
N GLY A 140 -25.20 -6.54 -0.18
CA GLY A 140 -25.62 -5.18 0.12
C GLY A 140 -24.44 -4.22 -0.05
N PHE A 141 -24.69 -3.00 -0.50
CA PHE A 141 -23.66 -1.96 -0.61
C PHE A 141 -23.31 -1.44 0.80
N SER A 142 -22.78 -2.31 1.67
CA SER A 142 -22.38 -1.97 3.03
C SER A 142 -20.93 -1.52 3.02
N PHE A 143 -20.71 -0.24 2.75
CA PHE A 143 -19.42 0.39 2.97
C PHE A 143 -19.15 0.38 4.48
N ASN A 144 -18.17 -0.43 4.91
CA ASN A 144 -17.88 -0.60 6.32
C ASN A 144 -16.69 0.26 6.76
N LEU A 145 -16.46 0.31 8.08
CA LEU A 145 -15.32 1.04 8.65
C LEU A 145 -13.97 0.55 8.07
N GLY A 146 -13.86 -0.74 7.75
CA GLY A 146 -12.67 -1.31 7.12
C GLY A 146 -12.40 -0.74 5.75
N ASP A 147 -13.42 -0.64 4.90
CA ASP A 147 -13.30 -0.08 3.55
C ASP A 147 -12.86 1.39 3.59
N PHE A 148 -13.39 2.17 4.54
CA PHE A 148 -12.94 3.54 4.79
C PHE A 148 -11.47 3.61 5.20
N LEU A 149 -11.04 2.76 6.12
CA LEU A 149 -9.65 2.72 6.55
C LEU A 149 -8.73 2.30 5.40
N VAL A 150 -9.11 1.31 4.58
CA VAL A 150 -8.28 0.93 3.42
C VAL A 150 -8.24 2.04 2.37
N LEU A 151 -9.29 2.85 2.23
CA LEU A 151 -9.26 4.05 1.38
C LEU A 151 -8.21 5.07 1.89
N LEU A 152 -8.16 5.31 3.21
CA LEU A 152 -7.12 6.15 3.81
C LEU A 152 -5.71 5.57 3.61
N CYS A 153 -5.58 4.25 3.59
CA CYS A 153 -4.34 3.59 3.17
C CYS A 153 -3.96 3.94 1.73
N ALA A 154 -4.89 3.84 0.79
CA ALA A 154 -4.64 4.15 -0.61
C ALA A 154 -4.17 5.60 -0.80
N VAL A 155 -4.73 6.54 -0.03
CA VAL A 155 -4.29 7.95 0.00
C VAL A 155 -2.90 8.09 0.62
N SER A 156 -2.61 7.35 1.70
CA SER A 156 -1.30 7.43 2.38
C SER A 156 -0.15 6.85 1.53
N PHE A 157 -0.45 5.94 0.61
CA PHE A 157 0.51 5.39 -0.35
C PHE A 157 0.67 6.23 -1.63
N ALA A 158 -0.23 7.19 -1.88
CA ALA A 158 -0.28 7.99 -3.09
C ALA A 158 0.39 9.36 -2.91
#